data_AF-A0A165C6D2-F1
#
_entry.id   AF-A0A165C6D2-F1
#
_cell.length_a   1.000
_cell.length_b   1.000
_cell.length_c   1.000
_cell.angle_alpha   90.00
_cell.angle_beta   90.00
_cell.angle_gamma   90.00
#
_symmetry.space_group_name_H-M   'P 1'
#
loop_
_entity.id
_entity.type
_entity.pdbx_description
1 polymer ?
#
loop_
_entity_poly.entity_id
_entity_poly.type
_entity_poly.pdbx_seq_one_letter_code
_entity_poly.pdbx_strand_id
1 'polypeptide(L)'
;MSSTPAPGAVQSSTPYRRPTFSPATSAWHAFHRRWWGSAGANLLDAAKESESRVLHVDAEPEVTAKLGIQPTSGAIYLRPELLHTYARAKRASTRFPSTGSGVAFLGQQGTGKSYLLVYLLLERMAAAQMTLFFTYYDNLVYLVDADGVRCLDAKFLHTDCIPASAYGSTWILVDSSYDHSPRFPIFLSPIFFTVHLSSFLLSEHRWTSKKDAVTCILDPWNVIEIFERCV
;
A
#
# COMPACT_ATOMS: atom_id res chain seq x y z
N MET A 1 -11.07 64.93 -20.12
CA MET A 1 -12.16 63.92 -20.06
C MET A 1 -11.55 62.63 -19.54
N SER A 2 -11.60 62.42 -18.23
CA SER A 2 -11.01 61.24 -17.58
C SER A 2 -12.08 60.16 -17.45
N SER A 3 -11.92 59.06 -18.18
CA SER A 3 -12.78 57.89 -18.09
C SER A 3 -12.33 56.99 -16.93
N THR A 4 -13.20 56.84 -15.93
CA THR A 4 -13.05 55.89 -14.85
C THR A 4 -13.26 54.46 -15.38
N PRO A 5 -12.37 53.49 -15.14
CA PRO A 5 -12.61 52.11 -15.52
C PRO A 5 -13.68 51.50 -14.62
N ALA A 6 -14.61 50.76 -15.22
CA ALA A 6 -15.71 50.08 -14.55
C ALA A 6 -15.19 49.00 -13.56
N PRO A 7 -15.90 48.76 -12.44
CA PRO A 7 -15.50 47.78 -11.45
C PRO A 7 -15.50 46.37 -12.04
N GLY A 8 -14.39 45.66 -11.81
CA GLY A 8 -14.14 44.33 -12.33
C GLY A 8 -15.24 43.34 -11.94
N ALA A 9 -15.68 42.57 -12.93
CA ALA A 9 -16.56 41.44 -12.73
C ALA A 9 -15.94 40.48 -11.70
N VAL A 10 -16.68 40.23 -10.62
CA VAL A 10 -16.36 39.18 -9.65
C VAL A 10 -16.32 37.87 -10.41
N GLN A 11 -15.12 37.32 -10.60
CA GLN A 11 -14.95 35.97 -11.14
C GLN A 11 -15.72 35.03 -10.21
N SER A 12 -16.79 34.44 -10.74
CA SER A 12 -17.56 33.41 -10.06
C SER A 12 -16.61 32.27 -9.70
N SER A 13 -16.26 32.17 -8.42
CA SER A 13 -15.50 31.04 -7.92
C SER A 13 -16.33 29.78 -8.14
N THR A 14 -15.88 28.93 -9.06
CA THR A 14 -16.39 27.57 -9.13
C THR A 14 -16.22 26.95 -7.75
N PRO A 15 -17.28 26.36 -7.16
CA PRO A 15 -17.17 25.76 -5.83
C PRO A 15 -16.08 24.70 -5.88
N TYR A 16 -15.11 24.81 -4.98
CA TYR A 16 -14.02 23.86 -4.83
C TYR A 16 -14.62 22.47 -4.58
N ARG A 17 -14.59 21.61 -5.60
CA ARG A 17 -15.07 20.23 -5.48
C ARG A 17 -13.99 19.45 -4.75
N ARG A 18 -14.30 18.99 -3.53
CA ARG A 18 -13.38 18.16 -2.75
C ARG A 18 -12.94 16.96 -3.58
N PRO A 19 -11.64 16.64 -3.64
CA PRO A 19 -11.15 15.46 -4.32
C PRO A 19 -11.82 14.20 -3.74
N THR A 20 -12.31 13.34 -4.62
CA THR A 20 -12.89 12.04 -4.24
C THR A 20 -12.16 10.94 -4.97
N PHE A 21 -12.11 9.76 -4.35
CA PHE A 21 -11.63 8.57 -5.00
C PHE A 21 -12.42 8.29 -6.30
N SER A 22 -11.68 8.03 -7.38
CA SER A 22 -12.24 7.58 -8.65
C SER A 22 -12.21 6.05 -8.72
N PRO A 23 -13.16 5.39 -9.40
CA PRO A 23 -13.06 3.97 -9.68
C PRO A 23 -11.71 3.62 -10.33
N ALA A 24 -11.10 2.53 -9.88
CA ALA A 24 -9.90 2.01 -10.55
C ALA A 24 -10.27 1.33 -11.88
N THR A 25 -9.27 0.85 -12.61
CA THR A 25 -9.50 0.15 -13.89
C THR A 25 -10.22 -1.19 -13.67
N SER A 26 -10.80 -1.74 -14.74
CA SER A 26 -11.46 -3.06 -14.70
C SER A 26 -10.51 -4.18 -14.23
N ALA A 27 -9.22 -4.04 -14.53
CA ALA A 27 -8.15 -4.92 -14.08
C ALA A 27 -8.04 -4.97 -12.54
N TRP A 28 -8.04 -3.80 -11.88
CA TRP A 28 -8.04 -3.71 -10.42
C TRP A 28 -9.32 -4.29 -9.80
N HIS A 29 -10.48 -4.11 -10.44
CA HIS A 29 -11.71 -4.73 -9.98
C HIS A 29 -11.72 -6.25 -10.15
N ALA A 30 -11.11 -6.79 -11.21
CA ALA A 30 -10.94 -8.23 -11.38
C ALA A 30 -9.99 -8.81 -10.32
N PHE A 31 -8.87 -8.13 -10.08
CA PHE A 31 -7.93 -8.46 -9.00
C PHE A 31 -8.63 -8.48 -7.64
N HIS A 32 -9.45 -7.48 -7.34
CA HIS A 32 -10.24 -7.44 -6.10
C HIS A 32 -11.19 -8.62 -5.94
N ARG A 33 -12.01 -8.91 -6.95
CA ARG A 33 -12.95 -10.05 -6.89
C ARG A 33 -12.26 -11.38 -6.63
N ARG A 34 -11.02 -11.55 -7.11
CA ARG A 34 -10.23 -12.77 -6.91
C ARG A 34 -9.73 -12.89 -5.47
N TRP A 35 -9.27 -11.79 -4.89
CA TRP A 35 -8.50 -11.80 -3.63
C TRP A 35 -9.30 -11.35 -2.40
N TRP A 36 -10.49 -10.79 -2.57
CA TRP A 36 -11.28 -10.29 -1.44
C TRP A 36 -11.99 -11.42 -0.67
N GLY A 37 -11.85 -11.40 0.66
CA GLY A 37 -12.52 -12.32 1.57
C GLY A 37 -12.07 -13.78 1.41
N SER A 38 -13.03 -14.70 1.54
CA SER A 38 -12.78 -16.15 1.56
C SER A 38 -12.12 -16.68 0.29
N ALA A 39 -12.38 -16.07 -0.88
CA ALA A 39 -11.74 -16.44 -2.13
C ALA A 39 -10.21 -16.26 -2.05
N GLY A 40 -9.76 -15.09 -1.59
CA GLY A 40 -8.34 -14.83 -1.39
C GLY A 40 -7.73 -15.64 -0.25
N ALA A 41 -8.48 -15.88 0.83
CA ALA A 41 -8.03 -16.70 1.94
C ALA A 41 -7.70 -18.14 1.49
N ASN A 42 -8.60 -18.75 0.71
CA ASN A 42 -8.38 -20.09 0.17
C ASN A 42 -7.14 -20.17 -0.73
N LEU A 43 -6.90 -19.14 -1.56
CA LEU A 43 -5.71 -19.07 -2.42
C LEU A 43 -4.42 -18.95 -1.59
N LEU A 44 -4.42 -18.10 -0.55
CA LEU A 44 -3.27 -17.95 0.34
C LEU A 44 -2.98 -19.24 1.11
N ASP A 45 -4.01 -19.89 1.65
CA ASP A 45 -3.84 -21.11 2.45
C ASP A 45 -3.35 -22.27 1.58
N ALA A 46 -3.90 -22.44 0.38
CA ALA A 46 -3.40 -23.42 -0.58
C ALA A 46 -1.92 -23.20 -0.93
N ALA A 47 -1.49 -21.94 -1.12
CA ALA A 47 -0.09 -21.64 -1.39
C ALA A 47 0.83 -21.85 -0.17
N LYS A 48 0.35 -21.60 1.05
CA LYS A 48 1.11 -21.85 2.29
C LYS A 48 1.31 -23.35 2.55
N GLU A 49 0.32 -24.17 2.19
CA GLU A 49 0.33 -25.63 2.35
C GLU A 49 1.08 -26.36 1.22
N SER A 50 1.18 -25.74 0.05
CA SER A 50 1.93 -26.28 -1.09
C SER A 50 3.42 -26.46 -0.78
N GLU A 51 4.00 -27.56 -1.27
CA GLU A 51 5.46 -27.81 -1.19
C GLU A 51 6.26 -26.72 -1.91
N SER A 52 5.75 -26.20 -3.04
CA SER A 52 6.44 -25.17 -3.81
C SER A 52 6.40 -23.80 -3.15
N ARG A 53 5.40 -23.54 -2.29
CA ARG A 53 5.12 -22.24 -1.66
C ARG A 53 5.08 -21.07 -2.63
N VAL A 54 4.76 -21.31 -3.90
CA VAL A 54 4.61 -20.25 -4.91
C VAL A 54 3.16 -19.79 -4.93
N LEU A 55 2.96 -18.49 -4.71
CA LEU A 55 1.68 -17.82 -4.81
C LEU A 55 1.59 -17.11 -6.16
N HIS A 56 0.75 -17.61 -7.06
CA HIS A 56 0.44 -16.91 -8.30
C HIS A 56 -0.63 -15.83 -8.03
N VAL A 57 -0.27 -14.57 -8.26
CA VAL A 57 -1.17 -13.43 -8.02
C VAL A 57 -2.28 -13.38 -9.07
N ASP A 58 -2.01 -13.90 -10.27
CA ASP A 58 -2.93 -14.00 -11.42
C ASP A 58 -3.70 -12.70 -11.66
N ALA A 59 -2.95 -11.60 -11.74
CA ALA A 59 -3.47 -10.29 -12.05
C ALA A 59 -3.09 -9.88 -13.48
N GLU A 60 -3.91 -9.03 -14.07
CA GLU A 60 -3.63 -8.44 -15.39
C GLU A 60 -2.28 -7.70 -15.38
N PRO A 61 -1.59 -7.59 -16.54
CA PRO A 61 -0.27 -6.95 -16.66
C PRO A 61 -0.20 -5.54 -16.05
N GLU A 62 -1.29 -4.77 -16.16
CA GLU A 62 -1.39 -3.44 -15.56
C GLU A 62 -1.23 -3.51 -14.03
N VAL A 63 -1.92 -4.44 -13.37
CA VAL A 63 -1.88 -4.58 -11.91
C VAL A 63 -0.52 -5.13 -11.47
N THR A 64 0.00 -6.16 -12.15
CA THR A 64 1.31 -6.75 -11.79
C THR A 64 2.45 -5.74 -11.93
N ALA A 65 2.39 -4.84 -12.93
CA ALA A 65 3.33 -3.73 -13.07
C ALA A 65 3.24 -2.75 -11.89
N LYS A 66 2.04 -2.38 -11.44
CA LYS A 66 1.84 -1.47 -10.28
C LYS A 66 2.25 -2.09 -8.95
N LEU A 67 2.08 -3.41 -8.83
CA LEU A 67 2.52 -4.19 -7.67
C LEU A 67 4.04 -4.46 -7.68
N GLY A 68 4.74 -4.16 -8.78
CA GLY A 68 6.20 -4.37 -8.89
C GLY A 68 6.61 -5.85 -8.97
N ILE A 69 5.71 -6.74 -9.39
CA ILE A 69 5.92 -8.19 -9.47
C ILE A 69 5.93 -8.72 -10.91
N GLN A 70 6.04 -7.83 -11.90
CA GLN A 70 6.21 -8.21 -13.30
C GLN A 70 7.46 -9.10 -13.54
N PRO A 71 8.62 -8.88 -12.88
CA PRO A 71 9.82 -9.70 -13.12
C PRO A 71 9.65 -11.20 -12.81
N THR A 72 8.66 -11.55 -11.98
CA THR A 72 8.33 -12.94 -11.61
C THR A 72 7.05 -13.42 -12.28
N SER A 73 6.61 -12.77 -13.36
CA SER A 73 5.37 -13.09 -14.05
C SER A 73 4.14 -13.09 -13.13
N GLY A 74 4.15 -12.24 -12.09
CA GLY A 74 3.07 -12.18 -11.11
C GLY A 74 3.10 -13.29 -10.05
N ALA A 75 4.21 -14.03 -9.90
CA ALA A 75 4.38 -15.02 -8.84
C ALA A 75 5.14 -14.45 -7.63
N ILE A 76 4.82 -14.93 -6.43
CA ILE A 76 5.50 -14.58 -5.18
C ILE A 76 5.89 -15.87 -4.47
N TYR A 77 7.15 -16.02 -4.11
CA TYR A 77 7.59 -17.14 -3.28
C TYR A 77 7.30 -16.84 -1.79
N LEU A 78 6.43 -17.62 -1.15
CA LEU A 78 6.02 -17.46 0.25
C LEU A 78 7.10 -17.96 1.21
N ARG A 79 8.11 -17.12 1.40
CA ARG A 79 9.22 -17.38 2.30
C ARG A 79 8.78 -17.34 3.76
N PRO A 80 9.39 -18.15 4.66
CA PRO A 80 9.16 -18.05 6.09
C PRO A 80 9.32 -16.62 6.64
N GLU A 81 10.24 -15.84 6.08
CA GLU A 81 10.49 -14.45 6.46
C GLU A 81 9.30 -13.55 6.14
N LEU A 82 8.62 -13.73 5.00
CA LEU A 82 7.40 -12.97 4.67
C LEU A 82 6.29 -13.27 5.67
N LEU A 83 6.07 -14.56 5.96
CA LEU A 83 5.07 -15.01 6.93
C LEU A 83 5.35 -14.46 8.33
N HIS A 84 6.61 -14.54 8.77
CA HIS A 84 7.05 -14.03 10.06
C HIS A 84 6.88 -12.51 10.16
N THR A 85 7.24 -11.80 9.09
CA THR A 85 7.16 -10.35 9.01
C THR A 85 5.72 -9.85 9.03
N TYR A 86 4.81 -10.52 8.31
CA TYR A 86 3.37 -10.28 8.41
C TYR A 86 2.86 -10.50 9.84
N ALA A 87 3.25 -11.61 10.48
CA ALA A 87 2.84 -11.91 11.85
C ALA A 87 3.32 -10.82 12.83
N ARG A 88 4.52 -10.27 12.63
CA ARG A 88 5.03 -9.12 13.41
C ARG A 88 4.21 -7.87 13.18
N ALA A 89 3.90 -7.51 11.93
CA ALA A 89 3.07 -6.36 11.61
C ALA A 89 1.67 -6.48 12.25
N LYS A 90 1.05 -7.66 12.15
CA LYS A 90 -0.26 -7.96 12.74
C LYS A 90 -0.24 -7.87 14.27
N ARG A 91 0.80 -8.40 14.93
CA ARG A 91 0.96 -8.27 16.39
C ARG A 91 1.19 -6.82 16.81
N ALA A 92 1.94 -6.04 16.03
CA ALA A 92 2.14 -4.62 16.31
C ALA A 92 0.83 -3.84 16.18
N SER A 93 0.01 -4.13 15.16
CA SER A 93 -1.28 -3.43 14.99
C SER A 93 -2.28 -3.74 16.10
N THR A 94 -2.23 -4.94 16.69
CA THR A 94 -3.12 -5.29 17.83
C THR A 94 -2.60 -4.78 19.16
N ARG A 95 -1.27 -4.75 19.36
CA ARG A 95 -0.65 -4.29 20.61
C ARG A 95 -0.69 -2.77 20.75
N PHE A 96 -0.61 -2.05 19.65
CA PHE A 96 -0.68 -0.60 19.61
C PHE A 96 -1.91 -0.16 18.79
N PRO A 97 -3.12 -0.39 19.32
CA PRO A 97 -4.35 0.02 18.64
C PRO A 97 -4.53 1.54 18.65
N SER A 98 -3.68 2.25 19.41
CA SER A 98 -3.64 3.71 19.46
C SER A 98 -3.39 4.27 18.06
N THR A 99 -4.21 5.26 17.71
CA THR A 99 -4.01 6.07 16.53
C THR A 99 -2.61 6.72 16.59
N GLY A 100 -1.69 6.38 15.69
CA GLY A 100 -0.33 6.90 15.68
C GLY A 100 0.73 5.86 15.35
N SER A 101 0.41 4.58 15.54
CA SER A 101 1.41 3.51 15.50
C SER A 101 1.64 2.94 14.11
N GLY A 102 2.72 2.20 13.94
CA GLY A 102 3.08 1.59 12.67
C GLY A 102 4.30 0.69 12.75
N VAL A 103 4.70 0.15 11.61
CA VAL A 103 5.91 -0.65 11.47
C VAL A 103 6.69 -0.17 10.26
N ALA A 104 7.99 -0.04 10.44
CA ALA A 104 8.94 0.23 9.37
C ALA A 104 9.71 -1.05 9.06
N PHE A 105 9.69 -1.48 7.81
CA PHE A 105 10.54 -2.57 7.33
C PHE A 105 11.68 -1.99 6.49
N LEU A 106 12.90 -2.16 6.98
CA LEU A 106 14.12 -1.65 6.37
C LEU A 106 14.89 -2.80 5.73
N GLY A 107 15.32 -2.64 4.49
CA GLY A 107 16.07 -3.68 3.77
C GLY A 107 16.93 -3.08 2.67
N GLN A 108 18.03 -3.74 2.30
CA GLN A 108 18.83 -3.34 1.15
C GLN A 108 18.05 -3.49 -0.17
N GLN A 109 18.62 -3.03 -1.28
CA GLN A 109 18.04 -3.31 -2.61
C GLN A 109 17.95 -4.81 -2.86
N GLY A 110 16.84 -5.24 -3.46
CA GLY A 110 16.63 -6.66 -3.77
C GLY A 110 16.29 -7.55 -2.56
N THR A 111 16.01 -6.98 -1.38
CA THR A 111 15.59 -7.75 -0.18
C THR A 111 14.10 -8.09 -0.15
N GLY A 112 13.38 -7.87 -1.24
CA GLY A 112 11.98 -8.32 -1.33
C GLY A 112 10.91 -7.42 -0.78
N LYS A 113 11.22 -6.14 -0.57
CA LYS A 113 10.27 -5.18 -0.01
C LYS A 113 8.95 -5.14 -0.79
N SER A 114 9.00 -4.96 -2.11
CA SER A 114 7.79 -4.89 -2.93
C SER A 114 6.94 -6.17 -2.79
N TYR A 115 7.56 -7.34 -2.81
CA TYR A 115 6.85 -8.62 -2.60
C TYR A 115 6.23 -8.76 -1.22
N LEU A 116 6.91 -8.29 -0.17
CA LEU A 116 6.32 -8.21 1.16
C LEU A 116 5.09 -7.29 1.14
N LEU A 117 5.16 -6.12 0.50
CA LEU A 117 4.04 -5.20 0.42
C LEU A 117 2.83 -5.83 -0.28
N VAL A 118 3.06 -6.54 -1.39
CA VAL A 118 2.01 -7.27 -2.10
C VAL A 118 1.44 -8.36 -1.22
N TYR A 119 2.29 -9.16 -0.57
CA TYR A 119 1.83 -10.22 0.34
C TYR A 119 0.97 -9.65 1.49
N LEU A 120 1.37 -8.51 2.09
CA LEU A 120 0.57 -7.81 3.10
C LEU A 120 -0.78 -7.34 2.54
N LEU A 121 -0.80 -6.81 1.32
CA LEU A 121 -2.04 -6.40 0.65
C LEU A 121 -2.98 -7.60 0.46
N LEU A 122 -2.46 -8.73 -0.02
CA LEU A 122 -3.24 -9.94 -0.24
C LEU A 122 -3.80 -10.52 1.06
N GLU A 123 -2.99 -10.59 2.12
CA GLU A 123 -3.45 -11.00 3.46
C GLU A 123 -4.57 -10.10 3.99
N ARG A 124 -4.48 -8.79 3.78
CA ARG A 124 -5.52 -7.84 4.17
C ARG A 124 -6.81 -8.01 3.36
N MET A 125 -6.69 -8.18 2.05
CA MET A 125 -7.83 -8.43 1.16
C MET A 125 -8.53 -9.75 1.50
N ALA A 126 -7.77 -10.82 1.73
CA ALA A 126 -8.28 -12.12 2.14
C ALA A 126 -9.04 -12.05 3.47
N ALA A 127 -8.58 -11.19 4.40
CA ALA A 127 -9.26 -10.91 5.65
C ALA A 127 -10.45 -9.93 5.52
N ALA A 128 -10.80 -9.50 4.30
CA ALA A 128 -11.81 -8.49 4.00
C ALA A 128 -11.59 -7.16 4.77
N GLN A 129 -10.33 -6.75 4.92
CA GLN A 129 -9.97 -5.55 5.68
C GLN A 129 -9.60 -4.39 4.76
N MET A 130 -10.23 -3.23 5.00
CA MET A 130 -9.96 -1.99 4.27
C MET A 130 -8.48 -1.63 4.34
N THR A 131 -7.88 -1.32 3.19
CA THR A 131 -6.44 -1.06 3.09
C THR A 131 -6.19 0.05 2.09
N LEU A 132 -5.33 0.99 2.47
CA LEU A 132 -4.75 1.99 1.57
C LEU A 132 -3.42 1.45 1.08
N PHE A 133 -3.25 1.35 -0.23
CA PHE A 133 -2.01 0.88 -0.86
C PHE A 133 -1.42 2.02 -1.68
N PHE A 134 -0.22 2.45 -1.31
CA PHE A 134 0.55 3.46 -2.03
C PHE A 134 1.77 2.82 -2.67
N THR A 135 1.92 3.06 -3.96
CA THR A 135 3.10 2.68 -4.72
C THR A 135 3.78 3.93 -5.28
N TYR A 136 5.11 3.96 -5.24
CA TYR A 136 5.87 5.11 -5.71
C TYR A 136 5.84 5.28 -7.23
N TYR A 137 5.39 4.27 -7.99
CA TYR A 137 5.42 4.28 -9.45
C TYR A 137 4.49 5.32 -10.10
N ASP A 138 3.36 5.67 -9.46
CA ASP A 138 2.36 6.57 -10.05
C ASP A 138 1.80 7.63 -9.10
N ASN A 139 2.31 7.70 -7.87
CA ASN A 139 1.81 8.59 -6.83
C ASN A 139 0.31 8.43 -6.53
N LEU A 140 -0.29 7.29 -6.89
CA LEU A 140 -1.68 7.00 -6.56
C LEU A 140 -1.76 6.23 -5.25
N VAL A 141 -2.82 6.53 -4.48
CA VAL A 141 -3.25 5.71 -3.36
C VAL A 141 -4.48 4.94 -3.78
N TYR A 142 -4.39 3.63 -3.70
CA TYR A 142 -5.47 2.70 -3.95
C TYR A 142 -6.19 2.38 -2.64
N LEU A 143 -7.45 2.75 -2.52
CA LEU A 143 -8.35 2.30 -1.47
C LEU A 143 -8.97 0.98 -1.90
N VAL A 144 -8.69 -0.08 -1.13
CA VAL A 144 -9.22 -1.42 -1.32
C VAL A 144 -10.15 -1.74 -0.16
N ASP A 145 -11.42 -1.97 -0.44
CA ASP A 145 -12.45 -2.27 0.57
C ASP A 145 -13.54 -3.20 0.00
N ALA A 146 -14.66 -3.35 0.70
CA ALA A 146 -15.74 -4.25 0.28
C ALA A 146 -16.41 -3.82 -1.05
N ASP A 147 -16.36 -2.54 -1.42
CA ASP A 147 -16.98 -2.01 -2.62
C ASP A 147 -16.06 -2.13 -3.86
N GLY A 148 -14.79 -2.47 -3.66
CA GLY A 148 -13.82 -2.71 -4.73
C GLY A 148 -12.52 -1.94 -4.54
N VAL A 149 -11.96 -1.46 -5.65
CA VAL A 149 -10.74 -0.65 -5.68
C VAL A 149 -11.05 0.71 -6.26
N ARG A 150 -10.61 1.76 -5.56
CA ARG A 150 -10.69 3.13 -6.02
C ARG A 150 -9.34 3.80 -5.84
N CYS A 151 -8.99 4.77 -6.68
CA CYS A 151 -7.70 5.47 -6.58
C CYS A 151 -7.87 7.00 -6.48
N LEU A 152 -6.88 7.63 -5.85
CA LEU A 152 -6.76 9.07 -5.70
C LEU A 152 -5.27 9.43 -5.77
N ASP A 153 -4.93 10.57 -6.37
CA ASP A 153 -3.58 11.12 -6.29
C ASP A 153 -3.24 11.41 -4.81
N ALA A 154 -2.10 10.89 -4.35
CA ALA A 154 -1.68 10.97 -2.95
C ALA A 154 -1.63 12.40 -2.41
N LYS A 155 -1.40 13.42 -3.27
CA LYS A 155 -1.39 14.84 -2.85
C LYS A 155 -2.75 15.36 -2.43
N PHE A 156 -3.82 14.70 -2.86
CA PHE A 156 -5.21 15.04 -2.54
C PHE A 156 -5.79 14.14 -1.45
N LEU A 157 -5.02 13.16 -0.95
CA LEU A 157 -5.49 12.26 0.09
C LEU A 157 -5.49 12.98 1.44
N HIS A 158 -6.69 13.13 2.00
CA HIS A 158 -6.93 13.74 3.29
C HIS A 158 -7.74 12.78 4.19
N THR A 159 -7.84 13.07 5.48
CA THR A 159 -8.49 12.18 6.47
C THR A 159 -10.00 12.05 6.25
N ASP A 160 -10.61 13.08 5.67
CA ASP A 160 -12.02 13.17 5.30
C ASP A 160 -12.35 12.42 4.00
N CYS A 161 -11.35 11.95 3.25
CA CYS A 161 -11.54 11.03 2.13
C CYS A 161 -11.85 9.59 2.61
N ILE A 162 -11.68 9.30 3.91
CA ILE A 162 -11.86 7.98 4.52
C ILE A 162 -12.92 8.05 5.62
N PRO A 163 -13.88 7.11 5.68
CA PRO A 163 -14.91 7.12 6.71
C PRO A 163 -14.29 6.97 8.11
N ALA A 164 -14.79 7.74 9.07
CA ALA A 164 -14.30 7.73 10.45
C ALA A 164 -14.42 6.35 11.14
N SER A 165 -15.39 5.53 10.72
CA SER A 165 -15.56 4.16 11.19
C SER A 165 -14.37 3.24 10.83
N ALA A 166 -13.54 3.62 9.87
CA ALA A 166 -12.38 2.83 9.44
C ALA A 166 -11.09 3.20 10.21
N TYR A 167 -11.10 4.26 11.01
CA TYR A 167 -9.92 4.71 11.75
C TYR A 167 -9.43 3.64 12.74
N GLY A 168 -8.12 3.49 12.87
CA GLY A 168 -7.45 2.46 13.68
C GLY A 168 -7.47 1.05 13.07
N SER A 169 -8.46 0.71 12.25
CA SER A 169 -8.58 -0.61 11.61
C SER A 169 -7.94 -0.67 10.21
N THR A 170 -7.88 0.47 9.51
CA THR A 170 -7.28 0.58 8.18
C THR A 170 -5.77 0.62 8.24
N TRP A 171 -5.15 -0.28 7.49
CA TRP A 171 -3.72 -0.26 7.24
C TRP A 171 -3.41 0.64 6.06
N ILE A 172 -2.30 1.36 6.16
CA ILE A 172 -1.70 2.04 5.02
C ILE A 172 -0.37 1.40 4.68
N LEU A 173 -0.31 0.77 3.52
CA LEU A 173 0.84 0.09 2.97
C LEU A 173 1.58 1.08 2.07
N VAL A 174 2.79 1.45 2.43
CA VAL A 174 3.56 2.50 1.73
C VAL A 174 4.86 1.92 1.20
N ASP A 175 5.00 1.94 -0.12
CA ASP A 175 6.29 1.73 -0.79
C ASP A 175 7.02 3.06 -0.95
N SER A 176 8.27 3.14 -0.48
CA SER A 176 9.13 4.30 -0.67
C SER A 176 10.36 3.92 -1.49
N SER A 177 10.68 4.73 -2.51
CA SER A 177 11.94 4.60 -3.25
C SER A 177 13.08 5.29 -2.48
N TYR A 178 14.33 4.97 -2.85
CA TYR A 178 15.57 5.41 -2.19
C TYR A 178 15.71 6.92 -1.95
N ASP A 179 15.00 7.75 -2.69
CA ASP A 179 15.14 9.21 -2.63
C ASP A 179 13.89 9.93 -2.08
N HIS A 180 12.85 9.18 -1.71
CA HIS A 180 11.53 9.74 -1.44
C HIS A 180 10.93 9.19 -0.15
N SER A 181 11.27 9.83 0.97
CA SER A 181 10.43 9.79 2.17
C SER A 181 8.96 10.05 1.82
N PRO A 182 7.99 9.46 2.55
CA PRO A 182 6.58 9.67 2.33
C PRO A 182 6.25 11.16 2.41
N ARG A 183 6.12 11.81 1.24
CA ARG A 183 5.95 13.27 1.13
C ARG A 183 4.60 13.74 1.63
N PHE A 184 3.65 12.82 1.79
CA PHE A 184 2.26 13.13 2.08
C PHE A 184 1.97 13.01 3.58
N PRO A 185 1.54 14.10 4.25
CA PRO A 185 1.27 14.10 5.69
C PRO A 185 0.30 13.03 6.16
N ILE A 186 -0.61 12.57 5.29
CA ILE A 186 -1.59 11.54 5.61
C ILE A 186 -0.94 10.19 5.99
N PHE A 187 0.24 9.87 5.46
CA PHE A 187 0.97 8.66 5.83
C PHE A 187 1.52 8.73 7.26
N LEU A 188 1.63 9.94 7.80
CA LEU A 188 1.96 10.23 9.20
C LEU A 188 0.72 10.41 10.07
N SER A 189 -0.48 10.35 9.50
CA SER A 189 -1.71 10.55 10.26
C SER A 189 -1.84 9.51 11.35
N PRO A 190 -2.23 9.90 12.58
CA PRO A 190 -2.43 8.94 13.65
C PRO A 190 -3.59 7.99 13.37
N ILE A 191 -4.54 8.36 12.51
CA ILE A 191 -5.75 7.53 12.32
C ILE A 191 -5.50 6.18 11.64
N PHE A 192 -4.31 5.95 11.07
CA PHE A 192 -3.96 4.72 10.36
C PHE A 192 -2.80 3.99 11.02
N PHE A 193 -2.85 2.66 10.95
CA PHE A 193 -1.68 1.83 11.18
C PHE A 193 -0.82 1.82 9.92
N THR A 194 0.35 2.44 9.98
CA THR A 194 1.24 2.57 8.81
C THR A 194 2.21 1.40 8.75
N VAL A 195 2.23 0.68 7.63
CA VAL A 195 3.31 -0.26 7.28
C VAL A 195 4.11 0.35 6.14
N HIS A 196 5.35 0.70 6.44
CA HIS A 196 6.22 1.42 5.52
C HIS A 196 7.45 0.60 5.19
N LEU A 197 7.73 0.44 3.91
CA LEU A 197 8.88 -0.30 3.43
C LEU A 197 9.85 0.69 2.81
N SER A 198 11.11 0.64 3.24
CA SER A 198 12.13 1.59 2.81
C SER A 198 13.50 0.94 2.73
N SER A 199 14.36 1.54 1.93
CA SER A 199 15.76 1.15 1.86
C SER A 199 16.59 1.82 2.95
N PHE A 200 17.74 1.23 3.29
CA PHE A 200 18.63 1.76 4.33
C PHE A 200 19.29 3.08 3.91
N LEU A 201 18.56 4.19 4.06
CA LEU A 201 19.13 5.53 4.11
C LEU A 201 18.62 6.22 5.38
N LEU A 202 19.55 6.38 6.33
CA LEU A 202 19.30 6.79 7.72
C LEU A 202 18.62 8.17 7.87
N SER A 203 18.66 9.02 6.85
CA SER A 203 18.06 10.37 6.87
C SER A 203 16.53 10.36 6.76
N GLU A 204 15.93 9.28 6.26
CA GLU A 204 14.49 9.20 5.98
C GLU A 204 13.66 8.65 7.16
N HIS A 205 14.29 8.18 8.23
CA HIS A 205 13.60 7.61 9.39
C HIS A 205 13.02 8.66 10.35
N ARG A 206 12.99 9.94 9.97
CA ARG A 206 12.33 10.99 10.77
C ARG A 206 10.83 10.73 10.97
N TRP A 207 10.21 9.87 10.17
CA TRP A 207 8.82 9.48 10.39
C TRP A 207 8.67 8.42 11.49
N THR A 208 9.61 7.49 11.64
CA THR A 208 9.58 6.48 12.72
C THR A 208 9.90 7.08 14.07
N SER A 209 10.60 8.23 14.13
CA SER A 209 10.78 8.98 15.37
C SER A 209 9.58 9.87 15.74
N LYS A 210 8.67 10.12 14.79
CA LYS A 210 7.44 10.92 15.00
C LYS A 210 6.21 10.06 15.30
N LYS A 211 6.29 8.75 15.00
CA LYS A 211 5.26 7.76 15.31
C LYS A 211 5.80 6.79 16.35
N ASP A 212 4.94 6.19 17.17
CA ASP A 212 5.29 5.02 17.98
C ASP A 212 5.46 3.80 17.05
N ALA A 213 6.45 3.86 16.15
CA ALA A 213 6.68 2.89 15.09
C ALA A 213 7.77 1.90 15.49
N VAL A 214 7.50 0.62 15.27
CA VAL A 214 8.50 -0.43 15.46
C VAL A 214 9.33 -0.56 14.19
N THR A 215 10.64 -0.40 14.30
CA THR A 215 11.55 -0.66 13.19
C THR A 215 11.94 -2.14 13.16
N CYS A 216 11.85 -2.74 11.97
CA CYS A 216 12.20 -4.11 11.69
C CYS A 216 13.18 -4.13 10.51
N ILE A 217 14.28 -4.88 10.65
CA ILE A 217 15.21 -5.12 9.54
C ILE A 217 14.75 -6.38 8.80
N LEU A 218 14.68 -6.30 7.48
CA LEU A 218 14.49 -7.44 6.60
C LEU A 218 15.84 -8.06 6.29
N ASP A 219 15.92 -9.36 6.49
CA ASP A 219 17.14 -10.11 6.16
C ASP A 219 17.35 -10.14 4.63
N PRO A 220 18.62 -10.13 4.18
CA PRO A 220 18.94 -10.29 2.79
C PRO A 220 18.38 -11.57 2.20
N TRP A 221 18.06 -11.52 0.91
CA TRP A 221 17.63 -12.69 0.18
C TRP A 221 18.80 -13.62 -0.09
N ASN A 222 18.85 -14.72 0.65
CA ASN A 222 19.87 -15.75 0.48
C ASN A 222 19.52 -16.77 -0.63
N VAL A 223 18.34 -16.64 -1.25
CA VAL A 223 17.85 -17.51 -2.32
C VAL A 223 17.51 -16.65 -3.54
N ILE A 224 18.06 -17.02 -4.70
CA ILE A 224 17.75 -16.44 -6.00
C ILE A 224 16.24 -16.66 -6.23
N GLU A 225 15.49 -15.57 -6.42
CA GLU A 225 14.08 -15.71 -6.80
C GLU A 225 13.93 -16.49 -8.08
N ILE A 226 12.84 -17.28 -8.15
CA ILE A 226 12.50 -18.09 -9.30
C ILE A 226 12.40 -17.16 -10.51
N PHE A 227 13.50 -17.06 -11.28
CA PHE A 227 13.43 -16.70 -12.66
C PHE A 227 12.87 -17.94 -13.34
N GLU A 228 11.56 -17.99 -13.52
CA GLU A 228 11.02 -18.89 -14.54
C GLU A 228 11.69 -18.44 -15.84
N ARG A 229 12.71 -19.19 -16.28
CA ARG A 229 13.20 -19.08 -17.64
C ARG A 229 12.00 -19.44 -18.50
N CYS A 230 11.38 -18.45 -19.11
CA CYS A 230 10.57 -18.68 -20.29
C CYS A 230 11.48 -19.41 -21.30
N VAL A 231 11.27 -20.72 -21.44
CA VAL A 231 11.77 -21.51 -22.57
C VAL A 231 10.63 -21.62 -23.56
#